data_AF-A0A2H1FIK9-F1
#
_entry.id   AF-A0A2H1FIK9-F1
#
_cell.length_a   1.000
_cell.length_b   1.000
_cell.length_c   1.000
_cell.angle_alpha   90.00
_cell.angle_beta   90.00
_cell.angle_gamma   90.00
#
_symmetry.space_group_name_H-M   'P 1'
#
loop_
_entity.id
_entity.type
_entity.pdbx_description
1 polymer ?
#
loop_
_entity_poly.entity_id
_entity_poly.type
_entity_poly.pdbx_seq_one_letter_code
_entity_poly.pdbx_strand_id
1 'polypeptide(L)'
;MAGQDNYISFFKKWFPVNKAKGLLAQLSFENEFENGFLKKYSGNFYPGCWVISPKSHESHRARYAVFIHNRIEDASGAGKNVDSLLGSKKEIFNKIARFLDSSSFGVIYAVPHTADGHLDFSKLDGDGFDSLKWNLFILNGTSFVLLDAGKFFSKWRGGMRPRRPQESQKWDSNEQIISKLSKIPTEKLEAFVLKEIFYTGFLKSVIKVSTDDPYDVDSFIISTQDNSVFPVELKEKSPVFEKYKKGDQIREHYFGIDSGRISCLERICSPNDANAFYVVREVEDGKDGKERNLVKWKCMTLSGVIMAASWNAIGGGSGMFGSTTSTVKLPYGEFADLTDQTFSEENLKKVSSRTRAMKMISDDYRSSLQK
;
A
#
# COMPACT_ATOMS: atom_id res chain seq x y z
N MET A 1 -15.68 18.62 -15.01
CA MET A 1 -15.04 19.56 -14.05
C MET A 1 -15.70 19.47 -12.67
N ALA A 2 -17.02 19.69 -12.52
CA ALA A 2 -17.70 19.65 -11.21
C ALA A 2 -17.51 18.34 -10.38
N GLY A 3 -17.37 17.18 -11.02
CA GLY A 3 -17.14 15.91 -10.31
C GLY A 3 -15.76 15.82 -9.65
N GLN A 4 -14.71 16.31 -10.30
CA GLN A 4 -13.32 16.18 -9.84
C GLN A 4 -13.02 17.06 -8.62
N ASP A 5 -13.59 18.26 -8.58
CA ASP A 5 -13.46 19.20 -7.46
C ASP A 5 -13.99 18.61 -6.16
N ASN A 6 -15.04 17.78 -6.23
CA ASN A 6 -15.60 17.09 -5.06
C ASN A 6 -14.62 16.06 -4.46
N TYR A 7 -13.93 15.27 -5.29
CA TYR A 7 -12.90 14.35 -4.81
C TYR A 7 -11.75 15.12 -4.18
N ILE A 8 -11.25 16.19 -4.82
CA ILE A 8 -10.15 17.01 -4.27
C ILE A 8 -10.55 17.66 -2.94
N SER A 9 -11.77 18.17 -2.84
CA SER A 9 -12.33 18.70 -1.59
C SER A 9 -12.36 17.63 -0.49
N PHE A 10 -12.76 16.40 -0.84
CA PHE A 10 -12.72 15.26 0.08
C PHE A 10 -11.29 14.95 0.54
N PHE A 11 -10.30 14.94 -0.36
CA PHE A 11 -8.89 14.77 -0.01
C PHE A 11 -8.44 15.83 1.00
N LYS A 12 -8.72 17.12 0.73
CA LYS A 12 -8.37 18.21 1.64
C LYS A 12 -8.95 18.03 3.05
N LYS A 13 -10.20 17.54 3.13
CA LYS A 13 -10.93 17.38 4.39
C LYS A 13 -10.50 16.15 5.20
N TRP A 14 -10.17 15.04 4.54
CA TRP A 14 -10.01 13.74 5.21
C TRP A 14 -8.59 13.19 5.20
N PHE A 15 -7.74 13.62 4.27
CA PHE A 15 -6.39 13.11 4.13
C PHE A 15 -5.35 14.07 4.75
N PRO A 16 -4.41 13.53 5.56
CA PRO A 16 -3.17 14.24 5.82
C PRO A 16 -2.42 14.46 4.49
N VAL A 17 -1.77 15.62 4.34
CA VAL A 17 -0.98 15.95 3.14
C VAL A 17 0.04 14.86 2.78
N ASN A 18 0.72 14.29 3.78
CA ASN A 18 1.69 13.21 3.55
C ASN A 18 1.05 11.95 2.96
N LYS A 19 -0.21 11.66 3.28
CA LYS A 19 -0.95 10.54 2.68
C LYS A 19 -1.24 10.81 1.21
N ALA A 20 -1.64 12.03 0.86
CA ALA A 20 -1.83 12.42 -0.54
C ALA A 20 -0.53 12.32 -1.34
N LYS A 21 0.63 12.69 -0.77
CA LYS A 21 1.95 12.46 -1.39
C LYS A 21 2.20 10.97 -1.64
N GLY A 22 1.89 10.12 -0.67
CA GLY A 22 1.99 8.66 -0.81
C GLY A 22 1.14 8.12 -1.97
N LEU A 23 -0.12 8.55 -2.08
CA LEU A 23 -1.01 8.16 -3.18
C LEU A 23 -0.50 8.64 -4.54
N LEU A 24 0.05 9.85 -4.63
CA LEU A 24 0.67 10.34 -5.85
C LEU A 24 1.88 9.51 -6.25
N ALA A 25 2.70 9.08 -5.29
CA ALA A 25 3.81 8.16 -5.56
C ALA A 25 3.30 6.81 -6.06
N GLN A 26 2.23 6.27 -5.46
CA GLN A 26 1.58 5.02 -5.89
C GLN A 26 1.05 5.12 -7.32
N LEU A 27 0.34 6.21 -7.64
CA LEU A 27 -0.13 6.44 -9.00
C LEU A 27 1.04 6.61 -9.99
N SER A 28 2.09 7.31 -9.59
CA SER A 28 3.29 7.46 -10.42
C SER A 28 3.92 6.10 -10.73
N PHE A 29 3.95 5.18 -9.77
CA PHE A 29 4.46 3.83 -9.96
C PHE A 29 3.52 2.99 -10.85
N GLU A 30 2.21 3.05 -10.63
CA GLU A 30 1.21 2.40 -11.48
C GLU A 30 1.30 2.88 -12.94
N ASN A 31 1.52 4.19 -13.15
CA ASN A 31 1.71 4.76 -14.48
C ASN A 31 2.95 4.22 -15.21
N GLU A 32 3.99 3.77 -14.49
CA GLU A 32 5.14 3.11 -15.13
C GLU A 32 4.73 1.79 -15.80
N PHE A 33 3.74 1.07 -15.24
CA PHE A 33 3.17 -0.15 -15.81
C PHE A 33 2.13 0.11 -16.89
N GLU A 34 1.45 1.26 -16.87
CA GLU A 34 0.45 1.58 -17.90
C GLU A 34 1.11 2.19 -19.14
N ASN A 35 2.03 3.14 -18.92
CA ASN A 35 2.54 4.03 -19.96
C ASN A 35 4.07 4.25 -19.93
N GLY A 36 4.76 3.82 -18.87
CA GLY A 36 6.20 4.05 -18.71
C GLY A 36 7.07 2.86 -19.11
N PHE A 37 8.26 2.79 -18.53
CA PHE A 37 9.28 1.80 -18.91
C PHE A 37 8.97 0.37 -18.42
N LEU A 38 7.97 0.22 -17.54
CA LEU A 38 7.48 -1.08 -17.05
C LEU A 38 6.25 -1.58 -17.81
N LYS A 39 5.81 -0.90 -18.88
CA LYS A 39 4.60 -1.23 -19.64
C LYS A 39 4.51 -2.68 -20.11
N LYS A 40 5.65 -3.27 -20.48
CA LYS A 40 5.75 -4.69 -20.88
C LYS A 40 5.38 -5.68 -19.77
N TYR A 41 5.33 -5.23 -18.51
CA TYR A 41 4.94 -6.01 -17.33
C TYR A 41 3.58 -5.58 -16.75
N SER A 42 2.74 -4.89 -17.52
CA SER A 42 1.40 -4.49 -17.08
C SER A 42 0.56 -5.65 -16.53
N GLY A 43 0.71 -6.86 -17.08
CA GLY A 43 0.06 -8.08 -16.60
C GLY A 43 0.61 -8.64 -15.28
N ASN A 44 1.74 -8.11 -14.79
CA ASN A 44 2.36 -8.55 -13.55
C ASN A 44 1.96 -7.66 -12.36
N PHE A 45 1.24 -6.56 -12.58
CA PHE A 45 0.90 -5.60 -11.52
C PHE A 45 -0.55 -5.74 -11.05
N TYR A 46 -0.75 -5.68 -9.73
CA TYR A 46 -2.08 -5.60 -9.14
C TYR A 46 -2.13 -4.57 -7.99
N PRO A 47 -3.14 -3.69 -7.93
CA PRO A 47 -3.29 -2.73 -6.83
C PRO A 47 -3.43 -3.41 -5.47
N GLY A 48 -2.82 -2.84 -4.45
CA GLY A 48 -2.79 -3.46 -3.13
C GLY A 48 -4.06 -3.29 -2.30
N CYS A 49 -4.00 -3.71 -1.05
CA CYS A 49 -5.13 -3.88 -0.15
C CYS A 49 -4.85 -3.32 1.24
N TRP A 50 -5.92 -3.14 2.02
CA TRP A 50 -5.80 -2.97 3.46
C TRP A 50 -5.53 -4.30 4.13
N VAL A 51 -4.67 -4.30 5.15
CA VAL A 51 -4.48 -5.38 6.11
C VAL A 51 -4.97 -4.88 7.45
N ILE A 52 -5.94 -5.57 8.02
CA ILE A 52 -6.56 -5.22 9.30
C ILE A 52 -6.61 -6.43 10.23
N SER A 53 -6.59 -6.17 11.53
CA SER A 53 -6.77 -7.18 12.56
C SER A 53 -7.73 -6.68 13.64
N PRO A 54 -8.52 -7.57 14.29
CA PRO A 54 -9.37 -7.18 15.39
C PRO A 54 -8.51 -6.73 16.56
N LYS A 55 -8.84 -5.59 17.18
CA LYS A 55 -8.17 -5.12 18.39
C LYS A 55 -8.50 -6.03 19.58
N SER A 56 -7.70 -7.06 19.77
CA SER A 56 -7.93 -8.12 20.75
C SER A 56 -6.62 -8.80 21.13
N HIS A 57 -6.61 -9.56 22.23
CA HIS A 57 -5.46 -10.37 22.63
C HIS A 57 -5.07 -11.44 21.58
N GLU A 58 -6.01 -11.77 20.67
CA GLU A 58 -5.80 -12.69 19.56
C GLU A 58 -5.54 -11.98 18.21
N SER A 59 -5.24 -10.67 18.22
CA SER A 59 -4.97 -9.89 16.98
C SER A 59 -3.84 -10.48 16.13
N HIS A 60 -2.90 -11.18 16.76
CA HIS A 60 -1.82 -11.91 16.08
C HIS A 60 -2.30 -13.13 15.27
N ARG A 61 -3.47 -13.71 15.61
CA ARG A 61 -4.03 -14.92 14.98
C ARG A 61 -4.92 -14.61 13.80
N ALA A 62 -5.68 -13.52 13.86
CA ALA A 62 -6.67 -13.17 12.84
C ALA A 62 -6.28 -11.88 12.11
N ARG A 63 -5.88 -12.00 10.84
CA ARG A 63 -5.65 -10.85 9.96
C ARG A 63 -6.47 -11.01 8.69
N TYR A 64 -6.92 -9.89 8.16
CA TYR A 64 -7.74 -9.85 6.96
C TYR A 64 -7.14 -8.89 5.95
N ALA A 65 -6.97 -9.38 4.73
CA ALA A 65 -6.60 -8.56 3.58
C ALA A 65 -7.88 -8.14 2.85
N VAL A 66 -8.20 -6.84 2.89
CA VAL A 66 -9.40 -6.27 2.30
C VAL A 66 -9.06 -5.51 1.03
N PHE A 67 -9.47 -6.07 -0.10
CA PHE A 67 -9.40 -5.46 -1.41
C PHE A 67 -10.67 -4.65 -1.66
N ILE A 68 -10.49 -3.40 -2.08
CA ILE A 68 -11.59 -2.48 -2.33
C ILE A 68 -11.83 -2.42 -3.85
N HIS A 69 -13.05 -2.70 -4.28
CA HIS A 69 -13.44 -2.52 -5.68
C HIS A 69 -13.26 -1.04 -6.06
N ASN A 70 -12.75 -0.78 -7.25
CA ASN A 70 -12.21 0.52 -7.62
C ASN A 70 -13.25 1.52 -8.14
N ARG A 71 -14.53 1.15 -8.13
CA ARG A 71 -15.66 1.98 -8.55
C ARG A 71 -16.90 1.65 -7.75
N ILE A 72 -17.87 2.55 -7.76
CA ILE A 72 -19.18 2.33 -7.16
C ILE A 72 -20.07 1.57 -8.15
N GLU A 73 -20.65 0.47 -7.70
CA GLU A 73 -21.68 -0.24 -8.48
C GLU A 73 -23.07 0.32 -8.16
N ASP A 74 -23.99 0.24 -9.12
CA ASP A 74 -25.40 0.46 -8.84
C ASP A 74 -26.02 -0.76 -8.11
N ALA A 75 -27.31 -0.70 -7.79
CA ALA A 75 -28.01 -1.80 -7.12
C ALA A 75 -27.96 -3.12 -7.91
N SER A 76 -27.89 -3.08 -9.24
CA SER A 76 -27.79 -4.27 -10.10
C SER A 76 -26.39 -4.87 -10.10
N GLY A 77 -25.37 -4.01 -10.04
CA GLY A 77 -23.97 -4.39 -9.98
C GLY A 77 -23.53 -4.94 -8.63
N ALA A 78 -24.14 -4.46 -7.54
CA ALA A 78 -23.85 -4.88 -6.17
C ALA A 78 -24.04 -6.40 -5.93
N GLY A 79 -24.94 -7.04 -6.67
CA GLY A 79 -25.23 -8.48 -6.57
C GLY A 79 -24.33 -9.38 -7.42
N LYS A 80 -23.42 -8.82 -8.23
CA LYS A 80 -22.49 -9.61 -9.03
C LYS A 80 -21.53 -10.36 -8.12
N ASN A 81 -21.18 -11.58 -8.53
CA ASN A 81 -20.10 -12.31 -7.88
C ASN A 81 -18.74 -11.61 -8.14
N VAL A 82 -17.78 -11.86 -7.25
CA VAL A 82 -16.44 -11.26 -7.32
C VAL A 82 -15.74 -11.56 -8.65
N ASP A 83 -15.91 -12.77 -9.18
CA ASP A 83 -15.32 -13.19 -10.46
C ASP A 83 -15.77 -12.31 -11.63
N SER A 84 -17.06 -11.97 -11.69
CA SER A 84 -17.61 -11.09 -12.73
C SER A 84 -17.12 -9.66 -12.59
N LEU A 85 -16.89 -9.19 -11.36
CA LEU A 85 -16.38 -7.83 -11.09
C LEU A 85 -14.90 -7.70 -11.46
N LEU A 86 -14.11 -8.76 -11.26
CA LEU A 86 -12.69 -8.78 -11.58
C LEU A 86 -12.41 -8.88 -13.08
N GLY A 87 -13.30 -9.51 -13.85
CA GLY A 87 -13.16 -9.66 -15.30
C GLY A 87 -11.81 -10.28 -15.68
N SER A 88 -11.05 -9.61 -16.53
CA SER A 88 -9.71 -10.05 -16.97
C SER A 88 -8.67 -10.14 -15.84
N LYS A 89 -8.89 -9.46 -14.71
CA LYS A 89 -7.97 -9.49 -13.57
C LYS A 89 -8.21 -10.67 -12.61
N LYS A 90 -9.23 -11.49 -12.87
CA LYS A 90 -9.62 -12.62 -12.01
C LYS A 90 -8.46 -13.57 -11.71
N GLU A 91 -7.71 -13.97 -12.73
CA GLU A 91 -6.64 -14.95 -12.55
C GLU A 91 -5.51 -14.43 -11.66
N ILE A 92 -5.06 -13.20 -11.92
CA ILE A 92 -4.02 -12.53 -11.13
C ILE A 92 -4.49 -12.37 -9.68
N PHE A 93 -5.73 -11.90 -9.49
CA PHE A 93 -6.29 -11.74 -8.15
C PHE A 93 -6.39 -13.06 -7.39
N ASN A 94 -6.80 -14.15 -8.05
CA ASN A 94 -6.89 -15.47 -7.42
C ASN A 94 -5.52 -15.99 -6.96
N LYS A 95 -4.43 -15.67 -7.67
CA LYS A 95 -3.06 -15.99 -7.21
C LYS A 95 -2.73 -15.24 -5.93
N ILE A 96 -3.02 -13.94 -5.87
CA ILE A 96 -2.81 -13.11 -4.67
C ILE A 96 -3.67 -13.61 -3.50
N ALA A 97 -4.94 -13.92 -3.75
CA ALA A 97 -5.85 -14.39 -2.73
C ALA A 97 -5.38 -15.71 -2.11
N ARG A 98 -4.93 -16.67 -2.93
CA ARG A 98 -4.35 -17.94 -2.45
C ARG A 98 -3.05 -17.73 -1.68
N PHE A 99 -2.18 -16.85 -2.17
CA PHE A 99 -0.94 -16.49 -1.47
C PHE A 99 -1.20 -15.89 -0.07
N LEU A 100 -2.20 -15.02 0.05
CA LEU A 100 -2.58 -14.42 1.33
C LEU A 100 -3.26 -15.45 2.25
N ASP A 101 -4.13 -16.29 1.70
CA ASP A 101 -4.81 -17.36 2.44
C ASP A 101 -3.82 -18.39 3.01
N SER A 102 -2.82 -18.80 2.21
CA SER A 102 -1.73 -19.66 2.70
C SER A 102 -0.86 -19.00 3.77
N SER A 103 -0.83 -17.66 3.80
CA SER A 103 -0.23 -16.87 4.89
C SER A 103 -1.15 -16.68 6.10
N SER A 104 -2.30 -17.37 6.14
CA SER A 104 -3.34 -17.29 7.17
C SER A 104 -4.02 -15.91 7.25
N PHE A 105 -4.18 -15.23 6.11
CA PHE A 105 -5.00 -14.02 6.01
C PHE A 105 -6.37 -14.39 5.46
N GLY A 106 -7.44 -13.96 6.14
CA GLY A 106 -8.77 -13.98 5.53
C GLY A 106 -8.82 -12.95 4.39
N VAL A 107 -9.14 -13.37 3.18
CA VAL A 107 -9.20 -12.46 2.03
C VAL A 107 -10.63 -11.96 1.84
N ILE A 108 -10.82 -10.65 1.89
CA ILE A 108 -12.11 -9.99 1.72
C ILE A 108 -12.06 -9.11 0.47
N TYR A 109 -13.09 -9.18 -0.37
CA TYR A 109 -13.34 -8.26 -1.47
C TYR A 109 -14.55 -7.39 -1.12
N ALA A 110 -14.37 -6.07 -1.04
CA ALA A 110 -15.39 -5.11 -0.65
C ALA A 110 -15.88 -4.32 -1.87
N VAL A 111 -17.18 -4.34 -2.10
CA VAL A 111 -17.84 -3.71 -3.25
C VAL A 111 -18.71 -2.56 -2.76
N PRO A 112 -18.32 -1.29 -3.01
CA PRO A 112 -19.16 -0.14 -2.69
C PRO A 112 -20.31 -0.06 -3.69
N HIS A 113 -21.50 0.30 -3.19
CA HIS A 113 -22.65 0.50 -4.05
C HIS A 113 -23.61 1.56 -3.53
N THR A 114 -24.31 2.21 -4.47
CA THR A 114 -25.41 3.14 -4.22
C THR A 114 -26.60 2.78 -5.11
N ALA A 115 -27.71 3.51 -4.99
CA ALA A 115 -28.89 3.25 -5.82
C ALA A 115 -28.63 3.51 -7.32
N ASP A 116 -27.78 4.48 -7.63
CA ASP A 116 -27.52 5.00 -8.98
C ASP A 116 -26.07 4.81 -9.46
N GLY A 117 -25.20 4.21 -8.65
CA GLY A 117 -23.79 4.03 -8.98
C GLY A 117 -22.93 5.29 -8.83
N HIS A 118 -23.44 6.34 -8.19
CA HIS A 118 -22.72 7.60 -8.00
C HIS A 118 -22.49 7.94 -6.52
N LEU A 119 -21.36 8.62 -6.25
CA LEU A 119 -21.00 9.09 -4.92
C LEU A 119 -21.62 10.46 -4.62
N ASP A 120 -22.46 10.52 -3.59
CA ASP A 120 -23.00 11.79 -3.10
C ASP A 120 -22.11 12.38 -2.00
N PHE A 121 -21.18 13.26 -2.38
CA PHE A 121 -20.26 13.92 -1.46
C PHE A 121 -20.95 14.79 -0.41
N SER A 122 -22.17 15.27 -0.67
CA SER A 122 -22.92 16.07 0.31
C SER A 122 -23.32 15.26 1.54
N LYS A 123 -23.38 13.93 1.41
CA LYS A 123 -23.70 13.00 2.48
C LYS A 123 -22.46 12.41 3.16
N LEU A 124 -21.25 12.75 2.71
CA LEU A 124 -19.99 12.22 3.27
C LEU A 124 -19.42 13.14 4.38
N ASP A 125 -20.23 13.47 5.38
CA ASP A 125 -19.80 14.23 6.55
C ASP A 125 -20.22 13.58 7.87
N GLY A 126 -19.40 13.76 8.92
CA GLY A 126 -19.68 13.23 10.26
C GLY A 126 -20.01 11.73 10.28
N ASP A 127 -21.26 11.42 10.66
CA ASP A 127 -21.82 10.06 10.72
C ASP A 127 -22.54 9.63 9.41
N GLY A 128 -22.60 10.47 8.39
CA GLY A 128 -23.40 10.32 7.15
C GLY A 128 -22.93 9.29 6.11
N PHE A 129 -21.93 8.46 6.45
CA PHE A 129 -21.41 7.43 5.53
C PHE A 129 -22.42 6.33 5.16
N ASP A 130 -23.61 6.32 5.77
CA ASP A 130 -24.69 5.35 5.52
C ASP A 130 -25.25 5.38 4.08
N SER A 131 -25.02 6.48 3.36
CA SER A 131 -25.44 6.62 1.96
C SER A 131 -24.65 5.71 1.00
N LEU A 132 -23.42 5.32 1.37
CA LEU A 132 -22.58 4.39 0.63
C LEU A 132 -22.59 3.02 1.31
N LYS A 133 -23.20 2.03 0.65
CA LYS A 133 -23.30 0.67 1.18
C LYS A 133 -22.16 -0.20 0.68
N TRP A 134 -21.90 -1.29 1.39
CA TRP A 134 -20.78 -2.20 1.12
C TRP A 134 -21.25 -3.65 1.14
N ASN A 135 -21.05 -4.35 0.03
CA ASN A 135 -21.14 -5.81 0.00
C ASN A 135 -19.73 -6.37 0.22
N LEU A 136 -19.58 -7.19 1.25
CA LEU A 136 -18.31 -7.83 1.56
C LEU A 136 -18.37 -9.29 1.13
N PHE A 137 -17.34 -9.75 0.46
CA PHE A 137 -17.21 -11.14 0.08
C PHE A 137 -15.94 -11.70 0.69
N ILE A 138 -16.03 -12.82 1.40
CA ILE A 138 -14.86 -13.49 1.99
C ILE A 138 -14.50 -14.72 1.16
N LEU A 139 -13.20 -14.96 0.97
CA LEU A 139 -12.72 -16.18 0.36
C LEU A 139 -13.02 -17.36 1.30
N ASN A 140 -13.67 -18.39 0.77
CA ASN A 140 -13.94 -19.65 1.44
C ASN A 140 -13.55 -20.80 0.51
N GLY A 141 -12.39 -21.41 0.78
CA GLY A 141 -11.77 -22.36 -0.14
C GLY A 141 -11.38 -21.67 -1.45
N THR A 142 -12.06 -21.99 -2.55
CA THR A 142 -11.74 -21.47 -3.89
C THR A 142 -12.72 -20.42 -4.39
N SER A 143 -13.75 -20.06 -3.61
CA SER A 143 -14.79 -19.14 -4.04
C SER A 143 -15.05 -18.03 -3.02
N PHE A 144 -15.58 -16.92 -3.51
CA PHE A 144 -15.99 -15.79 -2.68
C PHE A 144 -17.46 -15.92 -2.30
N VAL A 145 -17.75 -15.84 -1.00
CA VAL A 145 -19.10 -15.91 -0.46
C VAL A 145 -19.48 -14.59 0.20
N LEU A 146 -20.74 -14.18 0.07
CA LEU A 146 -21.24 -12.97 0.70
C LEU A 146 -21.11 -13.07 2.22
N LEU A 147 -20.57 -12.01 2.83
CA LEU A 147 -20.31 -11.89 4.25
C LEU A 147 -21.30 -10.90 4.87
N ASP A 148 -22.02 -11.35 5.89
CA ASP A 148 -22.78 -10.45 6.76
C ASP A 148 -21.79 -9.64 7.61
N ALA A 149 -21.57 -8.38 7.22
CA ALA A 149 -20.64 -7.49 7.88
C ALA A 149 -21.00 -7.27 9.36
N GLY A 150 -22.28 -7.06 9.67
CA GLY A 150 -22.73 -6.81 11.05
C GLY A 150 -22.43 -8.01 11.95
N LYS A 151 -22.78 -9.22 11.50
CA LYS A 151 -22.48 -10.46 12.23
C LYS A 151 -20.98 -10.72 12.32
N PHE A 152 -20.23 -10.53 11.24
CA PHE A 152 -18.79 -10.78 11.20
C PHE A 152 -18.03 -9.86 12.17
N PHE A 153 -18.30 -8.55 12.10
CA PHE A 153 -17.63 -7.54 12.91
C PHE A 153 -18.17 -7.42 14.33
N SER A 154 -19.37 -7.93 14.65
CA SER A 154 -19.91 -7.94 16.02
C SER A 154 -18.98 -8.60 17.05
N LYS A 155 -18.09 -9.50 16.59
CA LYS A 155 -17.11 -10.18 17.43
C LYS A 155 -15.87 -9.33 17.72
N TRP A 156 -15.66 -8.26 16.96
CA TRP A 156 -14.48 -7.40 17.07
C TRP A 156 -14.77 -6.36 18.14
N ARG A 157 -14.21 -6.57 19.34
CA ARG A 157 -14.46 -5.70 20.50
C ARG A 157 -13.90 -4.29 20.28
N GLY A 158 -14.52 -3.31 20.94
CA GLY A 158 -14.01 -1.95 21.08
C GLY A 158 -14.82 -0.92 20.29
N GLY A 159 -15.65 -0.16 21.00
CA GLY A 159 -16.35 0.99 20.43
C GLY A 159 -15.34 2.08 20.09
N MET A 160 -15.17 2.36 18.80
CA MET A 160 -14.36 3.49 18.34
C MET A 160 -15.19 4.76 18.26
N ARG A 161 -14.57 5.91 18.56
CA ARG A 161 -15.14 7.20 18.19
C ARG A 161 -14.91 7.42 16.68
N PRO A 162 -15.91 7.93 15.93
CA PRO A 162 -15.74 8.29 14.54
C PRO A 162 -14.49 9.16 14.36
N ARG A 163 -13.71 8.90 13.31
CA ARG A 163 -12.60 9.80 12.96
C ARG A 163 -13.21 11.13 12.56
N ARG A 164 -12.81 12.21 13.23
CA ARG A 164 -13.22 13.56 12.83
C ARG A 164 -12.41 14.00 11.61
N PRO A 165 -13.00 14.82 10.72
CA PRO A 165 -12.22 15.53 9.71
C PRO A 165 -10.99 16.17 10.36
N GLN A 166 -9.84 16.10 9.68
CA GLN A 166 -8.69 16.84 10.16
C GLN A 166 -8.92 18.29 9.75
N GLU A 167 -9.35 19.14 10.69
CA GLU A 167 -9.41 20.58 10.45
C GLU A 167 -8.07 21.04 9.89
N SER A 168 -8.15 21.66 8.72
CA SER A 168 -7.06 21.91 7.80
C SER A 168 -6.01 22.84 8.42
N GLN A 169 -4.91 22.26 8.87
CA GLN A 169 -3.65 22.98 8.90
C GLN A 169 -2.67 22.24 7.99
N LYS A 170 -2.25 22.93 6.90
CA LYS A 170 -1.17 22.61 5.95
C LYS A 170 -1.56 22.28 4.50
N TRP A 171 -2.83 22.25 4.08
CA TRP A 171 -3.14 22.08 2.64
C TRP A 171 -2.87 23.35 1.81
N ASP A 172 -3.05 24.54 2.40
CA ASP A 172 -2.95 25.82 1.68
C ASP A 172 -1.53 26.12 1.16
N SER A 173 -0.49 25.57 1.79
CA SER A 173 0.90 25.69 1.32
C SER A 173 1.33 24.58 0.34
N ASN A 174 0.40 23.72 -0.10
CA ASN A 174 0.68 22.54 -0.94
C ASN A 174 -0.07 22.57 -2.29
N GLU A 175 -0.15 23.75 -2.92
CA GLU A 175 -0.82 23.96 -4.23
C GLU A 175 -0.39 22.98 -5.32
N GLN A 176 0.87 22.54 -5.30
CA GLN A 176 1.40 21.60 -6.28
C GLN A 176 0.79 20.19 -6.16
N ILE A 177 0.48 19.74 -4.93
CA ILE A 177 -0.21 18.47 -4.73
C ILE A 177 -1.62 18.57 -5.31
N ILE A 178 -2.30 19.69 -5.09
CA ILE A 178 -3.63 19.96 -5.64
C ILE A 178 -3.57 19.98 -7.17
N SER A 179 -2.57 20.66 -7.75
CA SER A 179 -2.34 20.69 -9.20
C SER A 179 -2.04 19.31 -9.79
N LYS A 180 -1.34 18.45 -9.06
CA LYS A 180 -1.12 17.05 -9.48
C LYS A 180 -2.42 16.25 -9.39
N LEU A 181 -3.19 16.38 -8.31
CA LEU A 181 -4.48 15.70 -8.14
C LEU A 181 -5.50 16.12 -9.20
N SER A 182 -5.53 17.39 -9.60
CA SER A 182 -6.44 17.88 -10.65
C SER A 182 -6.11 17.40 -12.07
N LYS A 183 -4.95 16.74 -12.26
CA LYS A 183 -4.58 16.09 -13.52
C LYS A 183 -4.89 14.60 -13.53
N ILE A 184 -5.32 14.03 -12.41
CA ILE A 184 -5.62 12.60 -12.28
C ILE A 184 -7.05 12.33 -12.82
N PRO A 185 -7.24 11.28 -13.64
CA PRO A 185 -8.57 10.84 -14.06
C PRO A 185 -9.49 10.58 -12.86
N THR A 186 -10.77 10.95 -12.99
CA THR A 186 -11.78 10.84 -11.92
C THR A 186 -11.87 9.42 -11.37
N GLU A 187 -11.75 8.40 -12.21
CA GLU A 187 -11.85 6.99 -11.84
C GLU A 187 -10.74 6.57 -10.88
N LYS A 188 -9.52 7.11 -11.04
CA LYS A 188 -8.40 6.86 -10.13
C LYS A 188 -8.58 7.60 -8.81
N LEU A 189 -9.09 8.84 -8.85
CA LEU A 189 -9.44 9.60 -7.65
C LEU A 189 -10.53 8.88 -6.84
N GLU A 190 -11.55 8.34 -7.53
CA GLU A 190 -12.60 7.55 -6.91
C GLU A 190 -12.03 6.31 -6.20
N ALA A 191 -11.19 5.53 -6.87
CA ALA A 191 -10.56 4.36 -6.27
C ALA A 191 -9.80 4.71 -4.97
N PHE A 192 -9.08 5.83 -4.94
CA PHE A 192 -8.37 6.30 -3.75
C PHE A 192 -9.32 6.76 -2.62
N VAL A 193 -10.38 7.49 -2.98
CA VAL A 193 -11.39 7.94 -2.02
C VAL A 193 -12.14 6.74 -1.42
N LEU A 194 -12.53 5.76 -2.23
CA LEU A 194 -13.21 4.54 -1.77
C LEU A 194 -12.36 3.75 -0.77
N LYS A 195 -11.05 3.63 -1.01
CA LYS A 195 -10.13 2.97 -0.06
C LYS A 195 -10.11 3.65 1.31
N GLU A 196 -10.17 4.98 1.35
CA GLU A 196 -10.23 5.70 2.62
C GLU A 196 -11.62 5.63 3.25
N ILE A 197 -12.68 5.86 2.47
CA ILE A 197 -14.07 5.78 2.97
C ILE A 197 -14.34 4.39 3.56
N PHE A 198 -13.84 3.31 2.96
CA PHE A 198 -13.99 1.98 3.53
C PHE A 198 -13.42 1.91 4.96
N TYR A 199 -12.17 2.37 5.15
CA TYR A 199 -11.51 2.26 6.45
C TYR A 199 -12.04 3.29 7.47
N THR A 200 -12.16 4.56 7.09
CA THR A 200 -12.53 5.64 8.02
C THR A 200 -14.03 5.86 8.14
N GLY A 201 -14.78 5.67 7.06
CA GLY A 201 -16.22 5.83 7.05
C GLY A 201 -16.91 4.53 7.47
N PHE A 202 -16.78 3.48 6.67
CA PHE A 202 -17.49 2.24 6.91
C PHE A 202 -17.01 1.51 8.17
N LEU A 203 -15.73 1.12 8.26
CA LEU A 203 -15.27 0.35 9.43
C LEU A 203 -15.30 1.14 10.73
N LYS A 204 -14.83 2.40 10.72
CA LYS A 204 -14.70 3.20 11.94
C LYS A 204 -15.96 3.96 12.36
N SER A 205 -16.77 4.46 11.41
CA SER A 205 -17.94 5.28 11.75
C SER A 205 -19.24 4.48 11.71
N VAL A 206 -19.45 3.63 10.69
CA VAL A 206 -20.68 2.83 10.55
C VAL A 206 -20.62 1.58 11.42
N ILE A 207 -19.61 0.72 11.21
CA ILE A 207 -19.44 -0.55 11.93
C ILE A 207 -18.86 -0.34 13.33
N LYS A 208 -18.12 0.77 13.55
CA LYS A 208 -17.53 1.19 14.83
C LYS A 208 -16.56 0.17 15.45
N VAL A 209 -15.82 -0.56 14.62
CA VAL A 209 -14.80 -1.51 15.08
C VAL A 209 -13.45 -0.88 15.31
N SER A 210 -12.79 -1.36 16.36
CA SER A 210 -11.37 -1.06 16.63
C SER A 210 -10.48 -2.09 15.95
N THR A 211 -9.50 -1.60 15.18
CA THR A 211 -8.50 -2.44 14.51
C THR A 211 -7.11 -2.20 15.12
N ASP A 212 -6.35 -3.26 15.34
CA ASP A 212 -4.90 -3.16 15.58
C ASP A 212 -4.14 -3.22 14.24
N ASP A 213 -3.01 -2.52 14.18
CA ASP A 213 -2.07 -2.54 13.06
C ASP A 213 -2.68 -2.37 11.66
N PRO A 214 -3.53 -1.35 11.39
CA PRO A 214 -3.98 -1.10 10.04
C PRO A 214 -2.77 -0.76 9.16
N TYR A 215 -2.51 -1.64 8.18
CA TYR A 215 -1.40 -1.55 7.26
C TYR A 215 -1.92 -1.61 5.82
N ASP A 216 -1.33 -0.83 4.94
CA ASP A 216 -1.61 -0.81 3.51
C ASP A 216 -0.50 -1.52 2.73
N VAL A 217 -0.83 -2.64 2.08
CA VAL A 217 0.04 -3.15 1.00
C VAL A 217 -0.20 -2.25 -0.20
N ASP A 218 0.83 -1.61 -0.75
CA ASP A 218 0.66 -0.63 -1.82
C ASP A 218 0.30 -1.31 -3.15
N SER A 219 0.97 -2.40 -3.47
CA SER A 219 0.68 -3.21 -4.67
C SER A 219 1.23 -4.62 -4.56
N PHE A 220 0.93 -5.45 -5.55
CA PHE A 220 1.52 -6.77 -5.72
C PHE A 220 2.15 -6.85 -7.11
N ILE A 221 3.34 -7.46 -7.18
CA ILE A 221 3.93 -7.95 -8.42
C ILE A 221 3.75 -9.46 -8.47
N ILE A 222 3.40 -9.99 -9.63
CA ILE A 222 3.08 -11.40 -9.84
C ILE A 222 3.95 -11.91 -10.98
N SER A 223 4.64 -13.02 -10.79
CA SER A 223 5.23 -13.76 -11.91
C SER A 223 4.12 -14.52 -12.63
N THR A 224 4.04 -14.32 -13.94
CA THR A 224 3.08 -15.05 -14.77
C THR A 224 3.51 -16.49 -15.02
N GLN A 225 4.82 -16.78 -14.96
CA GLN A 225 5.40 -18.09 -15.25
C GLN A 225 5.46 -19.03 -14.04
N ASP A 226 5.92 -18.55 -12.88
CA ASP A 226 6.14 -19.40 -11.70
C ASP A 226 5.09 -19.21 -10.59
N ASN A 227 4.13 -18.32 -10.81
CA ASN A 227 3.04 -17.97 -9.88
C ASN A 227 3.51 -17.36 -8.55
N SER A 228 4.75 -16.88 -8.45
CA SER A 228 5.23 -16.14 -7.28
C SER A 228 4.48 -14.80 -7.14
N VAL A 229 4.18 -14.44 -5.90
CA VAL A 229 3.51 -13.18 -5.54
C VAL A 229 4.44 -12.39 -4.62
N PHE A 230 4.66 -11.12 -4.97
CA PHE A 230 5.54 -10.21 -4.27
C PHE A 230 4.72 -9.01 -3.78
N PRO A 231 4.43 -8.90 -2.48
CA PRO A 231 3.95 -7.66 -1.91
C PRO A 231 4.95 -6.53 -2.19
N VAL A 232 4.43 -5.33 -2.43
CA VAL A 232 5.23 -4.13 -2.66
C VAL A 232 4.91 -3.11 -1.60
N GLU A 233 5.97 -2.60 -0.96
CA GLU A 233 5.94 -1.41 -0.13
C GLU A 233 6.58 -0.27 -0.90
N LEU A 234 5.84 0.81 -1.09
CA LEU A 234 6.26 1.99 -1.83
C LEU A 234 6.47 3.17 -0.90
N LYS A 235 7.57 3.89 -1.10
CA LYS A 235 7.84 5.15 -0.39
C LYS A 235 8.41 6.20 -1.33
N GLU A 236 8.10 7.45 -1.05
CA GLU A 236 8.80 8.60 -1.64
C GLU A 236 9.79 9.16 -0.62
N LYS A 237 11.09 9.18 -0.95
CA LYS A 237 12.15 9.58 -0.02
C LYS A 237 13.26 10.34 -0.72
N SER A 238 13.88 11.24 0.03
CA SER A 238 15.19 11.79 -0.29
C SER A 238 16.23 11.04 0.56
N PRO A 239 17.41 10.73 0.03
CA PRO A 239 18.45 10.06 0.82
C PRO A 239 18.89 10.95 1.97
N VAL A 240 19.13 10.35 3.13
CA VAL A 240 19.69 11.06 4.29
C VAL A 240 21.20 10.96 4.23
N PHE A 241 21.88 12.10 4.38
CA PHE A 241 23.33 12.21 4.36
C PHE A 241 23.86 12.36 5.79
N GLU A 242 24.66 11.42 6.26
CA GLU A 242 25.33 11.55 7.56
C GLU A 242 26.71 12.21 7.40
N LYS A 243 26.88 13.36 8.08
CA LYS A 243 28.17 14.05 8.18
C LYS A 243 28.95 13.46 9.34
N TYR A 244 30.15 12.93 9.08
CA TYR A 244 31.09 12.56 10.14
C TYR A 244 31.82 13.83 10.63
N LYS A 245 31.84 14.08 11.95
CA LYS A 245 32.58 15.20 12.56
C LYS A 245 34.10 14.92 12.55
N LYS A 246 34.76 15.22 11.42
CA LYS A 246 36.10 15.84 11.26
C LYS A 246 36.59 15.59 9.82
N GLY A 247 36.64 16.64 8.99
CA GLY A 247 37.29 16.64 7.68
C GLY A 247 36.40 16.19 6.51
N ASP A 248 35.36 16.97 6.19
CA ASP A 248 34.66 17.11 4.90
C ASP A 248 34.70 15.95 3.88
N GLN A 249 34.36 14.73 4.31
CA GLN A 249 33.89 13.68 3.41
C GLN A 249 32.53 13.19 3.91
N ILE A 250 31.49 13.44 3.11
CA ILE A 250 30.18 12.76 3.24
C ILE A 250 30.49 11.27 3.08
N ARG A 251 30.16 10.43 4.07
CA ARG A 251 30.56 9.02 4.03
C ARG A 251 29.43 8.01 3.88
N GLU A 252 28.18 8.31 4.26
CA GLU A 252 27.10 7.34 4.05
C GLU A 252 25.77 8.02 3.74
N HIS A 253 25.08 7.49 2.73
CA HIS A 253 23.73 7.85 2.35
C HIS A 253 22.82 6.68 2.72
N TYR A 254 21.64 6.93 3.26
CA TYR A 254 20.67 5.86 3.56
C TYR A 254 19.23 6.27 3.31
N PHE A 255 18.37 5.27 3.15
CA PHE A 255 16.93 5.42 3.29
C PHE A 255 16.50 4.79 4.62
N GLY A 256 15.62 5.47 5.36
CA GLY A 256 14.97 4.85 6.52
C GLY A 256 13.79 3.97 6.10
N ILE A 257 13.52 2.89 6.80
CA ILE A 257 12.25 2.15 6.72
C ILE A 257 11.70 1.91 8.13
N ASP A 258 10.38 1.94 8.28
CA ASP A 258 9.72 1.62 9.54
C ASP A 258 9.86 0.11 9.84
N SER A 259 10.33 -0.22 11.05
CA SER A 259 10.54 -1.61 11.49
C SER A 259 9.24 -2.41 11.62
N GLY A 260 8.14 -1.75 11.97
CA GLY A 260 6.80 -2.36 11.93
C GLY A 260 6.41 -2.74 10.51
N ARG A 261 6.83 -1.95 9.51
CA ARG A 261 6.62 -2.23 8.09
C ARG A 261 7.38 -3.46 7.62
N ILE A 262 8.64 -3.61 8.03
CA ILE A 262 9.41 -4.84 7.80
C ILE A 262 8.68 -6.03 8.42
N SER A 263 8.23 -5.91 9.68
CA SER A 263 7.53 -6.98 10.39
C SER A 263 6.22 -7.39 9.70
N CYS A 264 5.48 -6.43 9.14
CA CYS A 264 4.26 -6.71 8.38
C CYS A 264 4.56 -7.47 7.08
N LEU A 265 5.56 -7.04 6.32
CA LEU A 265 5.98 -7.75 5.10
C LEU A 265 6.46 -9.17 5.43
N GLU A 266 7.24 -9.33 6.50
CA GLU A 266 7.69 -10.63 7.00
C GLU A 266 6.53 -11.55 7.36
N ARG A 267 5.48 -11.02 8.01
CA ARG A 267 4.29 -11.80 8.36
C ARG A 267 3.51 -12.30 7.14
N ILE A 268 3.48 -11.51 6.07
CA ILE A 268 2.84 -11.87 4.79
C ILE A 268 3.69 -12.88 4.02
N CYS A 269 5.01 -12.70 4.02
CA CYS A 269 5.93 -13.42 3.15
C CYS A 269 6.39 -14.77 3.72
N SER A 270 6.57 -14.86 5.04
CA SER A 270 7.21 -16.02 5.67
C SER A 270 6.54 -17.36 5.44
N PRO A 271 5.20 -17.47 5.53
CA PRO A 271 4.53 -18.77 5.37
C PRO A 271 4.74 -19.41 3.99
N ASN A 272 5.08 -18.61 2.98
CA ASN A 272 5.28 -19.06 1.61
C ASN A 272 6.77 -19.06 1.18
N ASP A 273 7.72 -18.78 2.08
CA ASP A 273 9.12 -18.45 1.75
C ASP A 273 9.25 -17.37 0.64
N ALA A 274 8.23 -16.54 0.48
CA ALA A 274 8.15 -15.57 -0.61
C ALA A 274 8.91 -14.29 -0.28
N ASN A 275 9.31 -13.54 -1.29
CA ASN A 275 9.96 -12.24 -1.11
C ASN A 275 8.98 -11.08 -1.31
N ALA A 276 9.40 -9.87 -0.95
CA ALA A 276 8.66 -8.64 -1.23
C ALA A 276 9.61 -7.59 -1.83
N PHE A 277 9.05 -6.53 -2.42
CA PHE A 277 9.81 -5.39 -2.93
C PHE A 277 9.57 -4.17 -2.07
N TYR A 278 10.66 -3.54 -1.62
CA TYR A 278 10.66 -2.19 -1.09
C TYR A 278 11.12 -1.24 -2.20
N VAL A 279 10.19 -0.45 -2.71
CA VAL A 279 10.42 0.47 -3.83
C VAL A 279 10.44 1.90 -3.30
N VAL A 280 11.49 2.64 -3.66
CA VAL A 280 11.66 4.04 -3.30
C VAL A 280 11.58 4.89 -4.57
N ARG A 281 10.59 5.79 -4.61
CA ARG A 281 10.59 6.95 -5.48
C ARG A 281 11.61 7.95 -4.91
N GLU A 282 12.81 7.95 -5.45
CA GLU A 282 13.85 8.87 -5.00
C GLU A 282 13.52 10.26 -5.53
N VAL A 283 13.50 11.24 -4.64
CA VAL A 283 13.18 12.61 -4.98
C VAL A 283 14.16 13.61 -4.43
N GLU A 284 14.35 14.68 -5.17
CA GLU A 284 15.05 15.88 -4.75
C GLU A 284 14.06 17.04 -4.68
N ASP A 285 14.30 17.95 -3.74
CA ASP A 285 13.52 19.18 -3.66
C ASP A 285 14.04 20.16 -4.73
N GLY A 286 13.13 20.73 -5.51
CA GLY A 286 13.43 21.73 -6.53
C GLY A 286 13.95 23.03 -5.90
N LYS A 287 14.39 23.98 -6.75
CA LYS A 287 15.07 25.22 -6.33
C LYS A 287 14.32 26.03 -5.26
N ASP A 288 12.98 25.95 -5.25
CA ASP A 288 12.13 26.69 -4.31
C ASP A 288 11.71 25.86 -3.09
N GLY A 289 12.21 24.63 -2.94
CA GLY A 289 11.86 23.69 -1.86
C GLY A 289 10.42 23.18 -1.89
N LYS A 290 9.64 23.56 -2.92
CA LYS A 290 8.22 23.22 -3.05
C LYS A 290 7.99 22.01 -3.96
N GLU A 291 8.69 21.95 -5.10
CA GLU A 291 8.60 20.84 -6.05
C GLU A 291 9.45 19.66 -5.60
N ARG A 292 8.92 18.44 -5.75
CA ARG A 292 9.69 17.21 -5.56
C ARG A 292 9.83 16.51 -6.90
N ASN A 293 11.03 16.57 -7.44
CA ASN A 293 11.36 16.02 -8.74
C ASN A 293 11.82 14.58 -8.59
N LEU A 294 11.37 13.71 -9.49
CA LEU A 294 11.84 12.33 -9.54
C LEU A 294 13.31 12.35 -9.93
N VAL A 295 14.18 11.79 -9.09
CA VAL A 295 15.56 11.51 -9.45
C VAL A 295 15.60 10.18 -10.19
N LYS A 296 15.08 9.13 -9.54
CA LYS A 296 14.96 7.78 -10.11
C LYS A 296 14.09 6.89 -9.23
N TRP A 297 13.83 5.68 -9.71
CA TRP A 297 13.23 4.61 -8.93
C TRP A 297 14.34 3.69 -8.39
N LYS A 298 14.25 3.35 -7.11
CA LYS A 298 15.16 2.47 -6.39
C LYS A 298 14.39 1.28 -5.86
N CYS A 299 15.00 0.10 -5.80
CA CYS A 299 14.35 -1.11 -5.33
C CYS A 299 15.31 -1.95 -4.48
N MET A 300 14.76 -2.57 -3.45
CA MET A 300 15.44 -3.57 -2.62
C MET A 300 14.44 -4.68 -2.30
N THR A 301 14.87 -5.94 -2.36
CA THR A 301 14.01 -7.05 -1.93
C THR A 301 13.93 -7.10 -0.41
N LEU A 302 12.89 -7.70 0.17
CA LEU A 302 12.78 -7.91 1.62
C LEU A 302 13.97 -8.70 2.18
N SER A 303 14.48 -9.67 1.41
CA SER A 303 15.72 -10.37 1.75
C SER A 303 16.91 -9.42 1.82
N GLY A 304 17.05 -8.50 0.86
CA GLY A 304 18.06 -7.44 0.90
C GLY A 304 17.88 -6.50 2.09
N VAL A 305 16.64 -6.10 2.38
CA VAL A 305 16.31 -5.26 3.56
C VAL A 305 16.80 -5.93 4.84
N ILE A 306 16.54 -7.23 5.01
CA ILE A 306 16.93 -7.97 6.22
C ILE A 306 18.44 -8.07 6.36
N MET A 307 19.13 -8.35 5.25
CA MET A 307 20.59 -8.54 5.24
C MET A 307 21.36 -7.23 5.39
N ALA A 308 20.87 -6.15 4.78
CA ALA A 308 21.57 -4.87 4.71
C ALA A 308 21.19 -3.87 5.82
N ALA A 309 20.07 -4.07 6.51
CA ALA A 309 19.64 -3.14 7.55
C ALA A 309 20.66 -3.02 8.68
N SER A 310 20.83 -1.80 9.19
CA SER A 310 21.73 -1.55 10.32
C SER A 310 21.26 -2.19 11.64
N TRP A 311 19.97 -2.57 11.72
CA TRP A 311 19.26 -3.06 12.91
C TRP A 311 19.37 -2.18 14.18
N ASN A 312 19.98 -1.00 14.04
CA ASN A 312 20.00 0.04 15.05
C ASN A 312 18.77 0.93 14.86
N ALA A 313 17.75 0.67 15.67
CA ALA A 313 16.53 1.45 15.70
C ALA A 313 16.83 2.90 16.11
N ILE A 314 16.41 3.85 15.28
CA ILE A 314 16.40 5.28 15.59
C ILE A 314 14.94 5.75 15.70
N GLY A 315 14.72 6.79 16.52
CA GLY A 315 13.42 7.45 16.58
C GLY A 315 13.00 7.90 15.19
N GLY A 316 11.87 7.39 14.71
CA GLY A 316 11.29 7.73 13.42
C GLY A 316 10.41 8.97 13.46
N GLY A 317 9.79 9.28 12.32
CA GLY A 317 8.77 10.31 12.25
C GLY A 317 7.47 9.90 12.96
N SER A 318 6.51 10.81 13.06
CA SER A 318 5.16 10.46 13.52
C SER A 318 4.50 9.53 12.49
N GLY A 319 4.07 8.35 12.92
CA GLY A 319 3.32 7.41 12.08
C GLY A 319 1.95 7.96 11.68
N MET A 320 1.22 7.23 10.83
CA MET A 320 -0.07 7.64 10.27
C MET A 320 -1.15 7.95 11.35
N PHE A 321 -0.95 7.47 12.58
CA PHE A 321 -1.83 7.70 13.74
C PHE A 321 -1.14 8.43 14.90
N GLY A 322 0.02 9.05 14.68
CA GLY A 322 0.72 9.87 15.70
C GLY A 322 1.59 9.10 16.69
N SER A 323 1.74 7.77 16.56
CA SER A 323 2.71 6.99 17.32
C SER A 323 4.14 7.24 16.82
N THR A 324 5.11 7.25 17.73
CA THR A 324 6.54 7.27 17.38
C THR A 324 6.89 5.96 16.68
N THR A 325 7.34 6.04 15.44
CA THR A 325 7.81 4.85 14.73
C THR A 325 9.26 4.55 15.09
N SER A 326 9.65 3.27 14.99
CA SER A 326 11.05 2.87 15.05
C SER A 326 11.54 2.69 13.62
N THR A 327 12.54 3.48 13.22
CA THR A 327 13.11 3.44 11.87
C THR A 327 14.44 2.69 11.90
N VAL A 328 14.67 1.82 10.93
CA VAL A 328 16.00 1.23 10.66
C VAL A 328 16.60 1.85 9.41
N LYS A 329 17.93 1.95 9.36
CA LYS A 329 18.65 2.51 8.22
C LYS A 329 18.95 1.41 7.20
N LEU A 330 18.70 1.72 5.94
CA LEU A 330 19.07 0.90 4.80
C LEU A 330 20.11 1.65 3.97
N PRO A 331 21.36 1.15 3.89
CA PRO A 331 22.42 1.80 3.11
C PRO A 331 21.98 2.04 1.66
N TYR A 332 22.18 3.25 1.15
CA TYR A 332 21.73 3.64 -0.18
C TYR A 332 22.36 2.80 -1.30
N GLY A 333 23.63 2.41 -1.12
CA GLY A 333 24.38 1.59 -2.09
C GLY A 333 23.82 0.18 -2.27
N GLU A 334 23.00 -0.30 -1.33
CA GLU A 334 22.38 -1.63 -1.37
C GLU A 334 21.07 -1.64 -2.19
N PHE A 335 20.58 -0.46 -2.58
CA PHE A 335 19.43 -0.36 -3.48
C PHE A 335 19.88 -0.45 -4.94
N ALA A 336 19.26 -1.36 -5.67
CA ALA A 336 19.36 -1.38 -7.13
C ALA A 336 18.52 -0.25 -7.72
N ASP A 337 18.98 0.32 -8.84
CA ASP A 337 18.13 1.17 -9.66
C ASP A 337 17.05 0.29 -10.32
N LEU A 338 15.80 0.76 -10.30
CA LEU A 338 14.68 0.03 -10.90
C LEU A 338 14.76 0.23 -12.42
N THR A 339 14.92 -0.88 -13.14
CA THR A 339 15.07 -0.91 -14.60
C THR A 339 13.96 -1.72 -15.24
N ASP A 340 13.94 -1.72 -16.56
CA ASP A 340 13.03 -2.56 -17.34
C ASP A 340 13.34 -4.07 -17.22
N GLN A 341 14.36 -4.49 -16.45
CA GLN A 341 14.65 -5.90 -16.18
C GLN A 341 14.24 -6.33 -14.77
N THR A 342 13.94 -5.38 -13.88
CA THR A 342 13.66 -5.66 -12.46
C THR A 342 12.46 -6.59 -12.28
N PHE A 343 11.44 -6.49 -13.12
CA PHE A 343 10.26 -7.37 -13.07
C PHE A 343 10.21 -8.36 -14.24
N SER A 344 11.34 -8.64 -14.87
CA SER A 344 11.43 -9.76 -15.82
C SER A 344 11.14 -11.09 -15.12
N GLU A 345 10.52 -12.03 -15.82
CA GLU A 345 10.24 -13.36 -15.27
C GLU A 345 11.52 -14.08 -14.80
N GLU A 346 12.64 -13.87 -15.49
CA GLU A 346 13.94 -14.38 -15.06
C GLU A 346 14.35 -13.80 -13.70
N ASN A 347 14.23 -12.48 -13.52
CA ASN A 347 14.59 -11.85 -12.26
C ASN A 347 13.62 -12.23 -11.12
N LEU A 348 12.31 -12.21 -11.39
CA LEU A 348 11.29 -12.62 -10.43
C LEU A 348 11.54 -14.05 -9.94
N LYS A 349 11.85 -14.98 -10.85
CA LYS A 349 12.18 -16.36 -10.50
C LYS A 349 13.46 -16.48 -9.66
N LYS A 350 14.46 -15.64 -9.89
CA LYS A 350 15.69 -15.61 -9.09
C LYS A 350 15.41 -15.17 -7.65
N VAL A 351 14.54 -14.18 -7.46
CA VAL A 351 14.29 -13.55 -6.15
C VAL A 351 13.00 -14.03 -5.46
N SER A 352 12.27 -14.99 -6.03
CA SER A 352 11.00 -15.52 -5.52
C SER A 352 11.11 -16.09 -4.10
N SER A 353 12.11 -16.93 -3.85
CA SER A 353 12.39 -17.51 -2.54
C SER A 353 13.34 -16.62 -1.74
N ARG A 354 12.97 -16.29 -0.48
CA ARG A 354 13.86 -15.54 0.42
C ARG A 354 15.08 -16.35 0.78
N THR A 355 14.91 -17.62 1.12
CA THR A 355 16.02 -18.49 1.49
C THR A 355 17.07 -18.54 0.37
N ARG A 356 16.63 -18.61 -0.89
CA ARG A 356 17.52 -18.55 -2.04
C ARG A 356 18.20 -17.18 -2.18
N ALA A 357 17.42 -16.10 -2.12
CA ALA A 357 17.93 -14.75 -2.26
C ALA A 357 18.96 -14.40 -1.17
N MET A 358 18.69 -14.77 0.09
CA MET A 358 19.61 -14.58 1.21
C MET A 358 20.91 -15.36 1.03
N LYS A 359 20.85 -16.60 0.53
CA LYS A 359 22.07 -17.38 0.21
C LYS A 359 22.91 -16.69 -0.86
N MET A 360 22.29 -16.23 -1.95
CA MET A 360 22.98 -15.49 -3.01
C MET A 360 23.68 -14.24 -2.46
N ILE A 361 22.95 -13.41 -1.71
CA ILE A 361 23.49 -12.19 -1.09
C ILE A 361 24.66 -12.54 -0.14
N SER A 362 24.51 -13.59 0.67
CA SER A 362 25.57 -14.03 1.59
C SER A 362 26.83 -14.48 0.85
N ASP A 363 26.70 -15.17 -0.28
CA ASP A 363 27.84 -15.64 -1.06
C ASP A 363 28.54 -14.48 -1.79
N ASP A 364 27.79 -13.48 -2.25
CA ASP A 364 28.33 -12.25 -2.82
C ASP A 364 29.14 -11.45 -1.78
N TYR A 365 28.62 -11.31 -0.55
CA TYR A 365 29.37 -10.67 0.55
C TYR A 365 30.65 -11.43 0.92
N ARG A 366 30.62 -12.77 0.95
CA ARG A 366 31.83 -13.57 1.20
C ARG A 366 32.87 -13.33 0.12
N SER A 367 32.43 -13.25 -1.13
CA SER A 367 33.31 -13.05 -2.29
C SER A 367 33.91 -11.65 -2.33
N SER A 368 33.19 -10.63 -1.87
CA SER A 368 33.68 -9.25 -1.82
C SER A 368 34.71 -9.01 -0.71
N LEU A 369 34.63 -9.76 0.40
CA LEU A 369 35.59 -9.70 1.51
C LEU A 369 36.92 -10.43 1.23
N GLN A 370 36.98 -11.25 0.18
CA GLN A 370 38.18 -11.99 -0.21
C GLN A 370 39.04 -11.25 -1.26
N LYS A 371 38.59 -10.10 -1.75
CA LYS A 371 39.34 -9.18 -2.61
C LYS A 371 39.93 -8.05 -1.78
#